data_AF-A0A484YKK4-F1
#
_entry.id   AF-A0A484YKK4-F1
#
_cell.length_a   1.000
_cell.length_b   1.000
_cell.length_c   1.000
_cell.angle_alpha   90.00
_cell.angle_beta   90.00
_cell.angle_gamma   90.00
#
_symmetry.space_group_name_H-M   'P 1'
#
loop_
_entity.id
_entity.type
_entity.pdbx_description
1 polymer ?
#
loop_
_entity_poly.entity_id
_entity_poly.type
_entity_poly.pdbx_seq_one_letter_code
_entity_poly.pdbx_strand_id
1 'polypeptide(L)'
;MTKLVITLLATGAAAGLAAAFNAPLAGILFIIEEMRPQFRYTLISIKAVFIGVIMSTIMYRIFNHEVALIDVGKLSDAPLNTLWLYLILGIIFGIFGPIFNKWVLGMQDLLHRVHGGNITKWVLMGGAIGGLCGLLGFVAPSNFRAAVLT
;
A
#
# COMPACT_ATOMS: atom_id res chain seq x y z
N MET A 1 -24.83 -12.67 -12.34
CA MET A 1 -23.57 -12.28 -13.02
C MET A 1 -22.74 -11.30 -12.19
N THR A 2 -23.31 -10.20 -11.69
CA THR A 2 -22.62 -9.16 -10.90
C THR A 2 -21.88 -9.66 -9.64
N LYS A 3 -22.46 -10.61 -8.88
CA LYS A 3 -21.81 -11.16 -7.66
C LYS A 3 -20.47 -11.88 -7.93
N LEU A 4 -20.37 -12.56 -9.08
CA LEU A 4 -19.17 -13.32 -9.45
C LEU A 4 -18.07 -12.39 -9.97
N VAL A 5 -18.43 -11.39 -10.78
CA VAL A 5 -17.49 -10.36 -11.26
C VAL A 5 -16.86 -9.60 -10.10
N ILE A 6 -17.68 -9.16 -9.14
CA ILE A 6 -17.20 -8.46 -7.94
C ILE A 6 -16.24 -9.35 -7.15
N THR A 7 -16.58 -10.63 -6.95
CA THR A 7 -15.72 -11.59 -6.24
C THR A 7 -14.36 -11.77 -6.91
N LEU A 8 -14.32 -11.90 -8.24
CA LEU A 8 -13.05 -12.02 -8.98
C LEU A 8 -12.24 -10.72 -8.93
N LEU A 9 -12.89 -9.56 -8.97
CA LEU A 9 -12.23 -8.25 -8.85
C LEU A 9 -11.60 -8.05 -7.47
N ALA A 10 -12.30 -8.40 -6.38
CA ALA A 10 -11.72 -8.41 -5.03
C ALA A 10 -10.56 -9.39 -4.93
N THR A 11 -10.72 -10.60 -5.47
CA THR A 11 -9.69 -11.64 -5.42
C THR A 11 -8.42 -11.17 -6.12
N GLY A 12 -8.54 -10.53 -7.28
CA GLY A 12 -7.41 -9.94 -8.00
C GLY A 12 -6.75 -8.79 -7.23
N ALA A 13 -7.53 -7.89 -6.64
CA ALA A 13 -7.00 -6.79 -5.82
C ALA A 13 -6.26 -7.31 -4.58
N ALA A 14 -6.82 -8.27 -3.86
CA ALA A 14 -6.20 -8.91 -2.71
C ALA A 14 -4.90 -9.64 -3.09
N ALA A 15 -4.93 -10.40 -4.18
CA ALA A 15 -3.79 -11.11 -4.71
C ALA A 15 -2.65 -10.15 -5.08
N GLY A 16 -2.96 -9.05 -5.78
CA GLY A 16 -1.97 -8.02 -6.12
C GLY A 16 -1.30 -7.42 -4.89
N LEU A 17 -2.09 -7.06 -3.86
CA LEU A 17 -1.55 -6.55 -2.60
C LEU A 17 -0.70 -7.60 -1.86
N ALA A 18 -1.13 -8.86 -1.83
CA ALA A 18 -0.40 -9.95 -1.22
C ALA A 18 0.94 -10.23 -1.93
N ALA A 19 0.97 -10.21 -3.27
CA ALA A 19 2.20 -10.37 -4.05
C ALA A 19 3.15 -9.16 -3.93
N ALA A 20 2.63 -7.93 -3.76
CA ALA A 20 3.47 -6.76 -3.59
C ALA A 20 4.24 -6.78 -2.26
N PHE A 21 3.64 -7.32 -1.19
CA PHE A 21 4.19 -7.25 0.17
C PHE A 21 4.55 -8.61 0.80
N ASN A 22 4.39 -9.72 0.06
CA ASN A 22 4.49 -11.09 0.62
C ASN A 22 3.62 -11.31 1.87
N ALA A 23 2.49 -10.60 1.96
CA ALA A 23 1.64 -10.51 3.15
C ALA A 23 0.21 -11.01 2.83
N PRO A 24 -0.03 -12.34 2.79
CA PRO A 24 -1.31 -12.89 2.37
C PRO A 24 -2.48 -12.46 3.27
N LEU A 25 -2.27 -12.39 4.58
CA LEU A 25 -3.32 -11.98 5.52
C LEU A 25 -3.70 -10.50 5.37
N ALA A 26 -2.72 -9.64 5.08
CA ALA A 26 -2.97 -8.22 4.83
C ALA A 26 -3.83 -8.01 3.57
N GLY A 27 -3.53 -8.76 2.49
CA GLY A 27 -4.34 -8.75 1.26
C GLY A 27 -5.81 -9.11 1.51
N ILE A 28 -6.06 -10.10 2.36
CA ILE A 28 -7.41 -10.56 2.69
C ILE A 28 -8.14 -9.57 3.60
N LEU A 29 -7.47 -9.09 4.66
CA LEU A 29 -8.04 -8.11 5.59
C LEU A 29 -8.38 -6.79 4.87
N PHE A 30 -7.55 -6.36 3.93
CA PHE A 30 -7.79 -5.16 3.13
C PHE A 30 -9.14 -5.22 2.38
N ILE A 31 -9.48 -6.37 1.79
CA ILE A 31 -10.79 -6.54 1.13
C ILE A 31 -11.93 -6.54 2.16
N ILE A 32 -11.72 -7.11 3.34
CA ILE A 32 -12.76 -7.24 4.36
C ILE A 32 -13.06 -5.88 5.06
N GLU A 33 -12.02 -5.08 5.29
CA GLU A 33 -12.10 -3.85 6.06
C GLU A 33 -12.31 -2.63 5.18
N GLU A 34 -11.46 -2.39 4.19
CA GLU A 34 -11.43 -1.16 3.40
C GLU A 34 -12.41 -1.20 2.21
N MET A 35 -12.46 -2.32 1.49
CA MET A 35 -13.28 -2.44 0.28
C MET A 35 -14.77 -2.69 0.56
N ARG A 36 -15.17 -2.78 1.85
CA ARG A 36 -16.47 -3.24 2.37
C ARG A 36 -17.74 -2.75 1.64
N PRO A 37 -17.91 -1.48 1.22
CA PRO A 37 -19.20 -0.99 0.72
C PRO A 37 -19.68 -1.61 -0.60
N GLN A 38 -18.77 -2.18 -1.40
CA GLN A 38 -19.06 -2.77 -2.71
C GLN A 38 -19.32 -4.29 -2.65
N PHE A 39 -19.11 -4.93 -1.50
CA PHE A 39 -19.13 -6.39 -1.35
C PHE A 39 -20.24 -6.86 -0.41
N ARG A 40 -21.28 -7.48 -1.00
CA ARG A 40 -22.18 -8.33 -0.21
C ARG A 40 -21.44 -9.63 0.11
N TYR A 41 -20.92 -9.75 1.33
CA TYR A 41 -20.23 -10.95 1.81
C TYR A 41 -21.11 -12.19 1.60
N THR A 42 -20.58 -13.11 0.80
CA THR A 42 -21.05 -14.48 0.74
C THR A 42 -19.86 -15.36 1.11
N LEU A 43 -20.12 -16.46 1.80
CA LEU A 43 -19.06 -17.42 2.21
C LEU A 43 -18.24 -17.93 1.00
N ILE A 44 -18.87 -17.95 -0.18
CA ILE A 44 -18.24 -18.32 -1.46
C ILE A 44 -17.19 -17.28 -1.88
N SER A 45 -17.47 -15.99 -1.69
CA SER A 45 -16.60 -14.89 -2.09
C SER A 45 -15.31 -14.86 -1.26
N ILE A 46 -15.44 -15.04 0.06
CA ILE A 46 -14.28 -15.09 0.96
C ILE A 46 -13.37 -16.27 0.57
N LYS A 47 -13.93 -17.47 0.38
CA LYS A 47 -13.15 -18.64 -0.06
C LYS A 47 -12.42 -18.40 -1.38
N ALA A 48 -13.05 -17.74 -2.35
CA ALA A 48 -12.41 -17.40 -3.62
C ALA A 48 -11.22 -16.43 -3.43
N VAL A 49 -11.37 -15.40 -2.58
CA VAL A 49 -10.30 -14.46 -2.24
C VAL A 49 -9.10 -15.18 -1.61
N PHE A 50 -9.36 -16.09 -0.65
CA PHE A 50 -8.30 -16.90 -0.03
C PHE A 50 -7.51 -17.71 -1.08
N ILE A 51 -8.19 -18.40 -1.99
CA ILE A 51 -7.53 -19.22 -3.03
C ILE A 51 -6.65 -18.35 -3.93
N GLY A 52 -7.17 -17.20 -4.40
CA GLY A 52 -6.40 -16.31 -5.26
C GLY A 52 -5.17 -15.72 -4.57
N VAL A 53 -5.30 -15.30 -3.31
CA VAL A 53 -4.20 -14.78 -2.50
C VAL A 53 -3.13 -15.85 -2.25
N ILE A 54 -3.53 -17.09 -1.94
CA ILE A 54 -2.59 -18.21 -1.76
C ILE A 54 -1.80 -18.45 -3.04
N MET A 55 -2.49 -18.58 -4.19
CA MET A 55 -1.83 -18.81 -5.47
C MET A 55 -0.87 -17.68 -5.83
N SER A 56 -1.28 -16.43 -5.62
CA SER A 56 -0.45 -15.26 -5.88
C SER A 56 0.79 -15.20 -4.99
N THR A 57 0.64 -15.54 -3.71
CA THR A 57 1.77 -15.60 -2.76
C THR A 57 2.73 -16.74 -3.10
N ILE A 58 2.23 -17.90 -3.55
CA ILE A 58 3.07 -18.99 -4.05
C ILE A 58 3.87 -18.52 -5.26
N MET A 59 3.24 -17.85 -6.23
CA MET A 59 3.95 -17.30 -7.39
C MET A 59 5.04 -16.32 -6.95
N TYR A 60 4.74 -15.38 -6.05
CA TYR A 60 5.75 -14.46 -5.51
C TYR A 60 6.94 -15.21 -4.88
N ARG A 61 6.66 -16.22 -4.06
CA ARG A 61 7.68 -17.00 -3.35
C ARG A 61 8.52 -17.86 -4.27
N ILE A 62 7.98 -18.39 -5.37
CA ILE A 62 8.77 -19.14 -6.35
C ILE A 62 9.88 -18.26 -6.95
N PHE A 63 9.62 -16.97 -7.17
CA PHE A 63 10.61 -16.06 -7.75
C PHE A 63 11.48 -15.33 -6.71
N ASN A 64 11.02 -15.20 -5.46
CA ASN A 64 11.66 -14.37 -4.42
C ASN A 64 11.94 -15.14 -3.11
N HIS A 65 12.14 -16.46 -3.18
CA HIS A 65 12.15 -17.44 -2.08
C HIS A 65 13.08 -17.22 -0.87
N GLU A 66 13.95 -16.21 -0.82
CA GLU A 66 15.01 -16.15 0.21
C GLU A 66 15.24 -14.77 0.85
N VAL A 67 14.46 -13.76 0.48
CA VAL A 67 14.65 -12.39 1.02
C VAL A 67 13.33 -11.87 1.54
N ALA A 68 13.24 -11.63 2.84
CA ALA A 68 12.17 -10.82 3.40
C ALA A 68 12.33 -9.38 2.89
N LEU A 69 11.23 -8.75 2.48
CA LEU A 69 11.26 -7.36 2.01
C LEU A 69 11.86 -6.42 3.07
N ILE A 70 11.58 -6.70 4.34
CA ILE A 70 12.11 -5.97 5.49
C ILE A 70 12.54 -7.00 6.54
N ASP A 71 13.81 -7.00 6.91
CA ASP A 71 14.33 -7.75 8.07
C ASP A 71 14.74 -6.77 9.17
N VAL A 72 13.95 -6.76 10.24
CA VAL A 72 14.16 -5.89 11.42
C VAL A 72 14.85 -6.68 12.56
N GLY A 73 15.14 -7.96 12.35
CA GLY A 73 15.62 -8.86 13.39
C GLY A 73 14.61 -9.04 14.53
N LYS A 74 15.10 -9.47 15.69
CA LYS A 74 14.28 -9.68 16.88
C LYS A 74 14.39 -8.48 17.83
N LEU A 75 13.30 -7.74 17.94
CA LEU A 75 13.16 -6.64 18.90
C LEU A 75 12.83 -7.19 20.30
N SER A 76 13.12 -6.39 21.33
CA SER A 76 12.76 -6.70 22.71
C SER A 76 11.25 -6.66 22.94
N ASP A 77 10.74 -7.47 23.86
CA ASP A 77 9.34 -7.45 24.25
C ASP A 77 8.94 -6.08 24.84
N ALA A 78 7.69 -5.66 24.61
CA ALA A 78 7.15 -4.41 25.13
C ALA A 78 6.47 -4.65 26.50
N PRO A 79 7.04 -4.20 27.63
CA PRO A 79 6.41 -4.37 28.93
C PRO A 79 5.15 -3.51 29.08
N LEU A 80 4.17 -3.98 29.86
CA LEU A 80 2.84 -3.35 29.98
C LEU A 80 2.87 -1.88 30.39
N ASN A 81 3.87 -1.47 31.17
CA ASN A 81 4.08 -0.10 31.61
C ASN A 81 4.51 0.85 30.48
N THR A 82 4.87 0.34 29.28
CA THR A 82 5.24 1.16 28.11
C THR A 82 4.09 1.32 27.11
N LEU A 83 2.95 0.63 27.29
CA LEU A 83 1.83 0.67 26.36
C LEU A 83 1.23 2.07 26.16
N TRP A 84 1.28 2.93 27.18
CA TRP A 84 0.81 4.31 27.07
C TRP A 84 1.60 5.14 26.06
N LEU A 85 2.88 4.82 25.80
CA LEU A 85 3.70 5.49 24.78
C LEU A 85 3.15 5.20 23.38
N TYR A 86 2.72 3.97 23.11
CA TYR A 86 2.09 3.60 21.84
C TYR A 86 0.73 4.28 21.64
N LEU A 87 0.00 4.53 22.72
CA LEU A 87 -1.24 5.32 22.67
C LEU A 87 -0.97 6.76 22.27
N ILE A 88 0.03 7.42 22.86
CA ILE A 88 0.44 8.77 22.48
C ILE A 88 0.87 8.81 21.02
N LEU A 89 1.65 7.84 20.58
CA LEU A 89 2.06 7.72 19.18
C LEU A 89 0.85 7.58 18.26
N GLY A 90 -0.14 6.76 18.64
CA GLY A 90 -1.41 6.63 17.93
C GLY A 90 -2.20 7.93 17.83
N ILE A 91 -2.22 8.74 18.90
CA ILE A 91 -2.85 10.07 18.89
C ILE A 91 -2.13 11.01 17.90
N ILE A 92 -0.80 11.00 17.90
CA ILE A 92 0.01 11.81 16.98
C ILE A 92 -0.31 11.44 15.53
N PHE A 93 -0.28 10.15 15.18
CA PHE A 93 -0.64 9.68 13.83
C PHE A 93 -2.11 9.91 13.50
N GLY A 94 -3.01 9.82 14.47
CA GLY A 94 -4.43 10.09 14.31
C GLY A 94 -4.72 11.55 13.95
N ILE A 95 -3.94 12.50 14.48
CA ILE A 95 -4.03 13.93 14.10
C ILE A 95 -3.32 14.18 12.76
N PHE A 96 -2.18 13.54 12.53
CA PHE A 96 -1.42 13.71 11.29
C PHE A 96 -2.14 13.15 10.07
N GLY A 97 -2.88 12.05 10.20
CA GLY A 97 -3.58 11.39 9.10
C GLY A 97 -4.50 12.32 8.29
N PRO A 98 -5.45 13.04 8.91
CA PRO A 98 -6.29 14.01 8.22
C PRO A 98 -5.51 15.16 7.57
N ILE A 99 -4.40 15.61 8.17
CA ILE A 99 -3.54 16.66 7.61
C ILE A 99 -2.86 16.14 6.33
N PHE A 100 -2.30 14.95 6.39
CA PHE A 100 -1.69 14.29 5.24
C PHE A 100 -2.70 14.08 4.12
N ASN A 101 -3.93 13.65 4.43
CA ASN A 101 -5.00 13.51 3.44
C ASN A 101 -5.31 14.85 2.74
N LYS A 102 -5.41 15.95 3.49
CA LYS A 102 -5.58 17.30 2.91
C LYS A 102 -4.41 17.69 2.01
N TRP A 103 -3.18 17.34 2.37
CA TRP A 103 -2.02 17.63 1.53
C TRP A 103 -2.02 16.83 0.23
N VAL A 104 -2.36 15.54 0.28
CA VAL A 104 -2.45 14.71 -0.93
C VAL A 104 -3.49 15.27 -1.88
N LEU A 105 -4.70 15.57 -1.39
CA LEU A 105 -5.77 16.15 -2.21
C LEU A 105 -5.41 17.56 -2.73
N GLY A 106 -4.87 18.42 -1.87
CA GLY A 106 -4.43 19.76 -2.28
C GLY A 106 -3.28 19.74 -3.30
N MET A 107 -2.38 18.77 -3.19
CA MET A 107 -1.29 18.58 -4.17
C MET A 107 -1.83 18.09 -5.51
N GLN A 108 -2.84 17.22 -5.53
CA GLN A 108 -3.51 16.82 -6.78
C GLN A 108 -4.10 18.03 -7.49
N ASP A 109 -4.78 18.92 -6.77
CA ASP A 109 -5.33 20.16 -7.32
C ASP A 109 -4.23 21.12 -7.81
N LEU A 110 -3.14 21.26 -7.05
CA LEU A 110 -2.00 22.11 -7.42
C LEU A 110 -1.35 21.61 -8.71
N LEU A 111 -1.03 20.31 -8.78
CA LEU A 111 -0.44 19.70 -9.97
C LEU A 111 -1.40 19.81 -11.15
N HIS A 112 -2.70 19.62 -10.93
CA HIS A 112 -3.72 19.80 -11.97
C HIS A 112 -3.71 21.22 -12.56
N ARG A 113 -3.57 22.25 -11.73
CA ARG A 113 -3.46 23.66 -12.18
C ARG A 113 -2.21 23.91 -13.01
N VAL A 114 -1.09 23.25 -12.70
CA VAL A 114 0.18 23.41 -13.44
C VAL A 114 0.07 22.90 -14.88
N HIS A 115 -0.51 21.71 -15.09
CA HIS A 115 -0.67 21.18 -16.44
C HIS A 115 -1.97 21.64 -17.13
N GLY A 116 -2.98 22.09 -16.38
CA GLY A 116 -4.23 22.64 -16.89
C GLY A 116 -4.99 21.66 -17.80
N GLY A 117 -4.85 20.36 -17.56
CA GLY A 117 -5.42 19.30 -18.40
C GLY A 117 -4.70 19.03 -19.73
N ASN A 118 -3.61 19.74 -20.07
CA ASN A 118 -2.86 19.48 -21.30
C ASN A 118 -1.92 18.28 -21.14
N ILE A 119 -2.08 17.27 -22.01
CA ILE A 119 -1.29 16.02 -21.99
C ILE A 119 0.21 16.25 -22.12
N THR A 120 0.67 17.20 -22.95
CA THR A 120 2.09 17.48 -23.15
C THR A 120 2.73 18.03 -21.88
N LYS A 121 2.06 18.97 -21.21
CA LYS A 121 2.53 19.52 -19.93
C LYS A 121 2.50 18.46 -18.82
N TRP A 122 1.48 17.60 -18.81
CA TRP A 122 1.36 16.53 -17.83
C TRP A 122 2.49 15.50 -17.95
N VAL A 123 2.81 15.08 -19.17
CA VAL A 123 3.92 14.15 -19.44
C VAL A 123 5.27 14.79 -19.11
N LEU A 124 5.50 16.05 -19.48
CA LEU A 124 6.74 16.77 -19.14
C LEU A 124 6.92 16.90 -17.61
N MET A 125 5.84 17.22 -16.90
CA MET A 125 5.86 17.30 -15.44
C MET A 125 6.14 15.94 -14.80
N GLY A 126 5.50 14.87 -15.29
CA GLY A 126 5.78 13.50 -14.84
C GLY A 126 7.24 13.09 -15.09
N GLY A 127 7.78 13.45 -16.25
CA GLY A 127 9.19 13.24 -16.59
C GLY A 127 10.14 14.03 -15.68
N ALA A 128 9.82 15.28 -15.36
CA ALA A 128 10.61 16.10 -14.43
C ALA A 128 10.61 15.53 -13.01
N ILE A 129 9.45 15.10 -12.50
CA ILE A 129 9.33 14.47 -11.17
C ILE A 129 10.07 13.12 -11.17
N GLY A 130 9.89 12.28 -12.19
CA GLY A 130 10.60 11.00 -12.31
C GLY A 130 12.12 11.18 -12.41
N GLY A 131 12.57 12.17 -13.18
CA GLY A 131 13.98 12.54 -13.28
C GLY A 131 14.56 13.04 -11.96
N LEU A 132 13.81 13.85 -11.21
CA LEU A 132 14.19 14.30 -9.88
C LEU A 132 14.29 13.12 -8.90
N CYS A 133 13.33 12.19 -8.90
CA CYS A 133 13.39 10.97 -8.10
C CYS A 133 14.61 10.11 -8.45
N GLY A 134 14.93 9.97 -9.74
CA GLY A 134 16.13 9.26 -10.20
C GLY A 134 17.43 9.93 -9.73
N LEU A 135 17.50 11.26 -9.82
CA LEU A 135 18.64 12.05 -9.37
C LEU A 135 18.82 11.95 -7.84
N LEU A 136 17.73 12.06 -7.07
CA LEU A 136 17.76 11.92 -5.62
C LEU A 136 18.16 10.49 -5.21
N GLY A 137 17.70 9.48 -5.94
CA GLY A 137 18.13 8.09 -5.76
C GLY A 137 19.63 7.88 -5.99
N PHE A 138 20.27 8.68 -6.84
CA PHE A 138 21.70 8.62 -7.10
C PHE A 138 22.52 9.44 -6.09
N VAL A 139 22.10 10.68 -5.78
CA VAL A 139 22.86 11.62 -4.94
C VAL A 139 22.69 11.35 -3.44
N ALA A 140 21.48 10.94 -3.01
CA ALA A 140 21.17 10.67 -1.61
C ALA A 140 20.45 9.31 -1.44
N PRO A 141 21.14 8.18 -1.77
CA PRO A 141 20.50 6.87 -1.81
C PRO A 141 19.95 6.43 -0.45
N SER A 142 20.55 6.83 0.68
CA SER A 142 20.06 6.48 2.02
C SER A 142 18.70 7.10 2.34
N ASN A 143 18.49 8.37 1.99
CA ASN A 143 17.25 9.09 2.29
C ASN A 143 16.10 8.63 1.40
N PHE A 144 16.40 8.33 0.14
CA PHE A 144 15.42 7.84 -0.82
C PHE A 144 15.07 6.36 -0.59
N ARG A 145 16.07 5.50 -0.31
CA ARG A 145 15.82 4.09 0.01
C ARG A 145 15.09 3.93 1.34
N ALA A 146 15.42 4.73 2.37
CA ALA A 146 14.69 4.70 3.63
C ALA A 146 13.21 5.08 3.42
N ALA A 147 12.89 6.08 2.59
CA ALA A 147 11.50 6.47 2.36
C ALA A 147 10.67 5.47 1.51
N VAL A 148 11.32 4.58 0.75
CA VAL A 148 10.65 3.68 -0.20
C VAL A 148 10.66 2.21 0.24
N LEU A 149 11.64 1.79 1.05
CA LEU A 149 11.83 0.39 1.47
C LEU A 149 11.54 0.13 2.97
N THR A 150 11.22 1.16 3.77
CA THR A 150 10.58 0.98 5.09
C THR A 150 9.07 1.10 4.97
#